data_AF-A0A453QQM3-F1
#
_entry.id   AF-A0A453QQM3-F1
#
_cell.length_a   1.000
_cell.length_b   1.000
_cell.length_c   1.000
_cell.angle_alpha   90.00
_cell.angle_beta   90.00
_cell.angle_gamma   90.00
#
_symmetry.space_group_name_H-M   'P 1'
#
loop_
_entity.id
_entity.type
_entity.pdbx_description
1 polymer ?
#
loop_
_entity_poly.entity_id
_entity_poly.type
_entity_poly.pdbx_seq_one_letter_code
_entity_poly.pdbx_strand_id
1 'polypeptide(L)'
;GRLVVRADAFPSARCCKFYGFLTWPCLFPPGAMPRVQHLEFWVSYWSIAIGEVDCGMNHLPSLEHVKVTLQRDRFTVNGVDEEVDIAKALLRRATEAHPKRPTIEIYST
;
A
#
# COMPACT_ATOMS: atom_id res chain seq x y z
N GLY A 1 21.73 -4.22 0.15
CA GLY A 1 21.47 -4.84 -1.16
C GLY A 1 20.07 -4.48 -1.61
N ARG A 2 19.84 -4.25 -2.91
CA ARG A 2 18.51 -3.92 -3.45
C ARG A 2 17.70 -5.21 -3.62
N LEU A 3 16.58 -5.34 -2.91
CA LEU A 3 15.64 -6.43 -3.14
C LEU A 3 14.89 -6.13 -4.44
N VAL A 4 15.10 -6.94 -5.49
CA VAL A 4 14.36 -6.84 -6.75
C VAL A 4 13.34 -7.95 -6.78
N VAL A 5 12.07 -7.59 -6.82
CA VAL A 5 10.97 -8.55 -6.86
C VAL A 5 10.58 -8.78 -8.31
N ARG A 6 10.52 -10.04 -8.72
CA ARG A 6 10.16 -10.43 -10.09
C ARG A 6 8.66 -10.47 -10.27
N ALA A 7 8.21 -10.34 -11.52
CA ALA A 7 6.81 -10.44 -11.92
C ALA A 7 6.20 -11.84 -11.71
N ASP A 8 6.97 -12.84 -11.29
CA ASP A 8 6.52 -14.20 -10.98
C ASP A 8 6.91 -14.62 -9.56
N ALA A 9 7.24 -13.66 -8.69
CA ALA A 9 7.79 -13.95 -7.37
C ALA A 9 6.83 -14.74 -6.47
N PHE A 10 5.53 -14.44 -6.51
CA PHE A 10 4.55 -15.00 -5.59
C PHE A 10 3.25 -15.40 -6.30
N PRO A 11 3.28 -16.40 -7.20
CA PRO A 11 2.16 -16.74 -8.08
C PRO A 11 0.94 -17.33 -7.33
N SER A 12 1.16 -17.86 -6.13
CA SER A 12 0.13 -18.51 -5.30
C SER A 12 -0.25 -17.74 -4.04
N ALA A 13 0.34 -16.55 -3.81
CA ALA A 13 0.07 -15.78 -2.62
C ALA A 13 -1.37 -15.24 -2.63
N ARG A 14 -2.10 -15.48 -1.54
CA ARG A 14 -3.48 -15.02 -1.32
C ARG A 14 -3.60 -13.96 -0.23
N CYS A 15 -2.74 -14.04 0.77
CA CYS A 15 -2.65 -13.09 1.87
C CYS A 15 -1.20 -12.63 1.99
N CYS A 16 -0.98 -11.32 1.94
CA CYS A 16 0.34 -10.72 2.03
C CYS A 16 0.34 -9.64 3.12
N LYS A 17 1.34 -9.69 3.99
CA LYS A 17 1.50 -8.76 5.10
C LYS A 17 2.91 -8.18 5.06
N PHE A 18 3.02 -6.86 4.93
CA PHE A 18 4.28 -6.16 4.83
C PHE A 18 4.46 -5.21 6.01
N TYR A 19 5.33 -5.59 6.93
CA TYR A 19 5.66 -4.82 8.13
C TYR A 19 7.12 -4.36 8.08
N GLY A 20 7.37 -3.08 8.37
CA GLY A 20 8.74 -2.55 8.47
C GLY A 20 9.52 -2.46 7.15
N PHE A 21 8.86 -2.57 6.00
CA PHE A 21 9.50 -2.38 4.70
C PHE A 21 9.49 -0.91 4.30
N LEU A 22 10.62 -0.40 3.78
CA LEU A 22 10.69 0.90 3.10
C LEU A 22 10.11 0.82 1.68
N THR A 23 10.15 -0.38 1.07
CA THR A 23 9.62 -0.65 -0.27
C THR A 23 8.21 -1.20 -0.18
N TRP A 24 7.28 -0.45 -0.75
CA TRP A 24 5.85 -0.66 -0.62
C TRP A 24 5.26 -1.69 -1.57
N PRO A 25 4.14 -2.34 -1.21
CA PRO A 25 3.54 -3.35 -2.06
C PRO A 25 2.92 -2.82 -3.37
N CYS A 26 2.59 -1.53 -3.43
CA CYS A 26 2.24 -0.85 -4.68
C CYS A 26 3.39 -0.82 -5.72
N LEU A 27 4.65 -0.97 -5.28
CA LEU A 27 5.82 -0.99 -6.15
C LEU A 27 6.10 -2.39 -6.74
N PHE A 28 5.34 -3.42 -6.35
CA PHE A 28 5.49 -4.73 -6.96
C PHE A 28 5.10 -4.66 -8.44
N PRO A 29 5.93 -5.23 -9.34
CA PRO A 29 5.59 -5.22 -10.75
C PRO A 29 4.30 -6.02 -11.00
N PRO A 30 3.52 -5.64 -12.03
CA PRO A 30 2.37 -6.43 -12.46
C PRO A 30 2.73 -7.90 -12.64
N GLY A 31 1.88 -8.78 -12.11
CA GLY A 31 2.09 -10.23 -12.14
C GLY A 31 2.76 -10.80 -10.91
N ALA A 32 3.47 -10.00 -10.08
CA ALA A 32 4.20 -10.53 -8.93
C ALA A 32 3.31 -11.28 -7.94
N MET A 33 2.07 -10.83 -7.75
CA MET A 33 1.07 -11.40 -6.84
C MET A 33 -0.32 -11.42 -7.51
N PRO A 34 -0.55 -12.29 -8.51
CA PRO A 34 -1.76 -12.22 -9.34
C PRO A 34 -3.01 -12.71 -8.60
N ARG A 35 -2.84 -13.48 -7.52
CA ARG A 35 -3.91 -14.12 -6.74
C ARG A 35 -4.09 -13.52 -5.35
N VAL A 36 -3.45 -12.40 -5.04
CA VAL A 36 -3.59 -11.78 -3.72
C VAL A 36 -5.00 -11.24 -3.56
N GLN A 37 -5.65 -11.65 -2.48
CA GLN A 37 -6.99 -11.25 -2.08
C GLN A 37 -6.95 -10.30 -0.89
N HIS A 38 -6.03 -10.56 0.05
CA HIS A 38 -5.85 -9.77 1.25
C HIS A 38 -4.44 -9.18 1.29
N LEU A 39 -4.35 -7.85 1.34
CA LEU A 39 -3.09 -7.13 1.42
C LEU A 39 -3.07 -6.24 2.67
N GLU A 40 -2.11 -6.47 3.55
CA GLU A 40 -1.88 -5.67 4.75
C GLU A 40 -0.49 -5.03 4.70
N PHE A 41 -0.38 -3.73 4.97
CA PHE A 41 0.91 -3.06 5.06
C PHE A 41 0.89 -1.81 5.94
N TRP A 42 2.07 -1.44 6.44
CA TRP A 42 2.26 -0.26 7.29
C TRP A 42 3.03 0.81 6.56
N VAL A 43 2.49 1.99 6.31
CA VAL A 43 3.13 3.03 5.47
C VAL A 43 3.22 4.37 6.17
N SER A 44 4.29 5.13 5.88
CA SER A 44 4.41 6.52 6.33
C SER A 44 3.37 7.38 5.61
N TYR A 45 2.50 8.06 6.37
CA TYR A 45 1.53 8.99 5.76
C TYR A 45 2.24 10.16 5.08
N TRP A 46 3.39 10.59 5.61
CA TRP A 46 4.18 11.67 5.04
C TRP A 46 4.71 11.31 3.65
N SER A 47 5.28 10.12 3.49
CA SER A 47 5.80 9.65 2.19
C SER A 47 4.70 9.51 1.13
N ILE A 48 3.48 9.18 1.53
CA ILE A 48 2.32 9.22 0.61
C ILE A 48 1.94 10.66 0.27
N ALA A 49 1.83 11.53 1.28
CA ALA A 49 1.39 12.91 1.10
C ALA A 49 2.32 13.73 0.20
N ILE A 50 3.64 13.52 0.30
CA ILE A 50 4.64 14.17 -0.56
C ILE A 50 4.78 13.50 -1.95
N GLY A 51 4.06 12.40 -2.20
CA GLY A 51 4.10 11.68 -3.47
C GLY A 51 5.37 10.86 -3.72
N GLU A 52 6.17 10.60 -2.67
CA GLU A 52 7.32 9.69 -2.76
C GLU A 52 6.88 8.24 -2.99
N VAL A 53 5.65 7.92 -2.57
CA VAL A 53 5.07 6.58 -2.62
C VAL A 53 3.77 6.61 -3.41
N ASP A 54 3.71 5.80 -4.47
CA ASP A 54 2.45 5.55 -5.19
C ASP A 54 1.53 4.66 -4.34
N CYS A 55 0.22 4.87 -4.37
CA CYS A 55 -0.77 4.01 -3.71
C CYS A 55 -1.47 3.08 -4.71
N GLY A 56 -1.06 3.07 -5.98
CA GLY A 56 -1.67 2.30 -7.06
C GLY A 56 -1.70 0.79 -6.79
N MET A 57 -2.90 0.23 -6.70
CA MET A 57 -3.14 -1.21 -6.49
C MET A 57 -3.75 -1.90 -7.72
N ASN A 58 -3.91 -1.17 -8.82
CA ASN A 58 -4.62 -1.60 -10.04
C ASN A 58 -4.01 -2.83 -10.72
N HIS A 59 -2.76 -3.15 -10.41
CA HIS A 59 -2.03 -4.29 -10.96
C HIS A 59 -2.34 -5.62 -10.25
N LEU A 60 -3.19 -5.61 -9.21
CA LEU A 60 -3.58 -6.78 -8.42
C LEU A 60 -5.03 -7.20 -8.75
N PRO A 61 -5.25 -8.05 -9.78
CA PRO A 61 -6.59 -8.32 -10.32
C PRO A 61 -7.52 -9.07 -9.35
N SER A 62 -6.97 -9.73 -8.34
CA SER A 62 -7.72 -10.55 -7.38
C SER A 62 -7.95 -9.86 -6.04
N LEU A 63 -7.56 -8.59 -5.90
CA LEU A 63 -7.59 -7.89 -4.62
C LEU A 63 -9.03 -7.64 -4.16
N GLU A 64 -9.32 -8.01 -2.91
CA GLU A 64 -10.65 -7.91 -2.29
C GLU A 64 -10.61 -7.08 -1.00
N HIS A 65 -9.54 -7.21 -0.23
CA HIS A 65 -9.37 -6.53 1.05
C HIS A 65 -7.98 -5.90 1.16
N VAL A 66 -7.96 -4.64 1.57
CA VAL A 66 -6.75 -3.86 1.81
C VAL A 66 -6.78 -3.31 3.22
N LYS A 67 -5.74 -3.58 4.00
CA LYS A 67 -5.56 -3.03 5.32
C LYS A 67 -4.29 -2.20 5.36
N VAL A 68 -4.43 -0.93 5.72
CA VAL A 68 -3.31 0.01 5.75
C VAL A 68 -3.17 0.57 7.15
N THR A 69 -1.97 0.54 7.69
CA THR A 69 -1.63 1.25 8.93
C THR A 69 -0.71 2.40 8.60
N LEU A 70 -1.21 3.62 8.75
CA LEU A 70 -0.44 4.85 8.63
C LEU A 70 0.39 5.04 9.89
N GLN A 71 1.71 5.13 9.71
CA GLN A 71 2.66 5.35 10.80
C GLN A 71 3.32 6.72 10.66
N ARG A 72 3.64 7.32 11.80
CA ARG A 72 4.55 8.48 11.84
C ARG A 72 5.97 8.03 11.51
N ASP A 73 6.62 8.74 10.59
CA ASP A 73 8.04 8.51 10.38
C ASP A 73 8.82 9.02 11.59
N ARG A 74 9.91 8.32 11.94
CA ARG A 74 10.74 8.68 13.10
C ARG A 74 11.44 10.04 12.92
N PHE A 75 11.46 10.55 11.69
CA PHE A 75 12.06 11.83 11.31
C PHE A 75 11.04 12.98 11.14
N THR A 76 9.73 12.71 11.17
CA THR A 76 8.71 13.77 11.05
C THR A 76 8.46 14.42 12.42
N VAL A 77 9.01 15.62 12.59
CA VAL A 77 8.88 16.41 13.82
C VAL A 77 7.44 16.88 14.02
N ASN A 78 6.71 17.18 12.93
CA ASN A 78 5.29 17.53 12.95
C ASN A 78 4.55 16.67 11.93
N GLY A 79 3.77 15.70 12.39
CA GLY A 79 2.65 15.18 11.62
C GLY A 79 1.47 16.10 11.84
N VAL A 80 1.12 16.88 10.83
CA VAL A 80 -0.12 17.64 10.79
C VAL A 80 -1.22 16.65 10.42
N ASP A 81 -2.39 16.74 11.06
CA ASP A 81 -3.54 15.91 10.73
C ASP A 81 -3.89 15.96 9.23
N GLU A 82 -3.53 17.07 8.56
CA GLU A 82 -3.67 17.26 7.11
C GLU A 82 -2.93 16.20 6.28
N GLU A 83 -1.69 15.82 6.61
CA GLU A 83 -0.98 14.83 5.80
C GLU A 83 -1.58 13.42 5.96
N VAL A 84 -2.09 13.11 7.15
CA VAL A 84 -2.82 11.87 7.41
C VAL A 84 -4.09 11.83 6.54
N ASP A 85 -4.81 12.94 6.44
CA ASP A 85 -6.01 13.04 5.62
C ASP A 85 -5.72 12.99 4.11
N ILE A 86 -4.65 13.63 3.65
CA ILE A 86 -4.16 13.51 2.26
C ILE A 86 -3.83 12.04 1.95
N ALA A 87 -3.09 11.37 2.83
CA ALA A 87 -2.73 9.96 2.63
C ALA A 87 -3.96 9.05 2.59
N LYS A 88 -4.93 9.24 3.51
CA LYS A 88 -6.22 8.53 3.50
C LYS A 88 -6.98 8.76 2.19
N ALA A 89 -7.04 10.01 1.72
CA ALA A 89 -7.74 10.36 0.48
C ALA A 89 -7.09 9.70 -0.75
N LEU A 90 -5.76 9.70 -0.83
CA LEU A 90 -5.02 9.04 -1.91
C LEU A 90 -5.21 7.53 -1.92
N LEU A 91 -5.17 6.89 -0.74
CA LEU A 91 -5.44 5.46 -0.59
C LEU A 91 -6.87 5.13 -1.03
N ARG A 92 -7.87 5.88 -0.57
CA ARG A 92 -9.27 5.70 -0.98
C ARG A 92 -9.42 5.86 -2.49
N ARG A 93 -8.85 6.90 -3.07
CA ARG A 93 -8.90 7.14 -4.53
C ARG A 93 -8.26 6.00 -5.32
N ALA A 94 -7.12 5.48 -4.88
CA ALA A 94 -6.48 4.33 -5.51
C ALA A 94 -7.35 3.07 -5.43
N THR A 95 -8.06 2.90 -4.32
CA THR A 95 -8.99 1.78 -4.10
C THR A 95 -10.26 1.91 -4.96
N GLU A 96 -10.80 3.12 -5.09
CA GLU A 96 -11.98 3.42 -5.93
C GLU A 96 -11.70 3.29 -7.43
N ALA A 97 -10.48 3.65 -7.85
CA ALA A 97 -9.99 3.46 -9.21
C ALA A 97 -9.76 1.97 -9.56
N HIS A 98 -9.73 1.09 -8.55
CA HIS A 98 -9.51 -0.32 -8.76
C HIS A 98 -10.75 -0.98 -9.42
N PRO A 99 -10.58 -1.81 -10.46
CA PRO A 99 -11.70 -2.45 -11.17
C PRO A 99 -12.67 -3.23 -10.27
N LYS A 100 -12.12 -3.86 -9.21
CA LYS A 100 -12.90 -4.61 -8.21
C LYS A 100 -13.37 -3.80 -7.00
N ARG A 101 -12.92 -2.55 -6.84
CA ARG A 101 -13.19 -1.69 -5.66
C ARG A 101 -13.06 -2.45 -4.33
N PRO A 102 -11.85 -2.92 -3.97
CA PRO A 102 -11.66 -3.70 -2.76
C PRO A 102 -12.04 -2.89 -1.51
N THR A 103 -12.39 -3.58 -0.44
CA THR A 103 -12.67 -2.93 0.84
C THR A 103 -11.36 -2.47 1.45
N ILE A 104 -11.26 -1.18 1.80
CA ILE A 104 -10.08 -0.62 2.46
C ILE A 104 -10.35 -0.26 3.92
N GLU A 105 -9.48 -0.72 4.80
CA GLU A 105 -9.42 -0.37 6.22
C GLU A 105 -8.16 0.44 6.48
N ILE A 106 -8.30 1.66 6.98
CA ILE A 106 -7.16 2.55 7.26
C ILE A 106 -7.11 2.84 8.75
N TYR A 107 -5.98 2.52 9.36
CA TYR A 107 -5.66 2.82 10.76
C TYR A 107 -4.52 3.84 10.80
N SER A 108 -4.50 4.71 11.80
CA SER A 108 -3.39 5.63 12.05
C SER A 108 -2.84 5.41 13.45
N THR A 109 -1.52 5.33 13.57
CA THR A 109 -0.80 5.12 14.85
C THR A 109 0.19 6.24 15.12
#